data_AF-D3TRL1-F1
#
_entry.id   AF-D3TRL1-F1
#
_cell.length_a   1.000
_cell.length_b   1.000
_cell.length_c   1.000
_cell.angle_alpha   90.00
_cell.angle_beta   90.00
_cell.angle_gamma   90.00
#
_symmetry.space_group_name_H-M   'P 1'
#
loop_
_entity.id
_entity.type
_entity.pdbx_description
1 polymer ?
#
loop_
_entity_poly.entity_id
_entity_poly.type
_entity_poly.pdbx_seq_one_letter_code
_entity_poly.pdbx_strand_id
1 'polypeptide(L)'
;MDCSVVQCQRQKEFYLVQTVDFFYPLVDDPKLMGRIALANVVSDVYAIGTTEIDKLNMIISAPTELSDEERDIVLPMIIDGFQESAQLAGCRVNIQNIALNPWCIIGGIATSVCKQSEIILPYNAKDGDHLVLTKPLGIQLATNAYIWFNDKNEKYHKLAEHFSDQIIFQTFEMALKSMTFLNRDAAKLMHKYEAHAATDITGFGLMGHAGNLAVFQKERLQFVVTKLPILKNVLEFGKILSLDTKLRNGTSVETSGGLLIALPAKHSEAFCKEFYTLTKGEQYAWTIGYVKQADKREVILAEQPDYIEVEL
;
A
#
# COMPACT_ATOMS: atom_id res chain seq x y z
N MET A 1 0.30 -13.30 -4.76
CA MET A 1 1.24 -13.70 -3.70
C MET A 1 2.33 -12.66 -3.78
N ASP A 2 2.46 -11.88 -2.72
CA ASP A 2 3.14 -10.59 -2.75
C ASP A 2 4.67 -10.78 -2.64
N CYS A 3 5.10 -11.87 -2.00
CA CYS A 3 6.49 -12.29 -1.91
C CYS A 3 6.69 -13.73 -2.38
N SER A 4 7.91 -14.03 -2.82
CA SER A 4 8.42 -15.40 -2.88
C SER A 4 8.87 -15.86 -1.49
N VAL A 5 8.44 -17.06 -1.06
CA VAL A 5 8.86 -17.70 0.20
C VAL A 5 9.48 -19.05 -0.12
N VAL A 6 10.79 -19.18 0.05
CA VAL A 6 11.56 -20.37 -0.35
C VAL A 6 12.31 -20.95 0.84
N GLN A 7 12.07 -22.22 1.18
CA GLN A 7 12.80 -22.88 2.25
C GLN A 7 14.30 -23.01 1.90
N CYS A 8 15.17 -22.59 2.81
CA CYS A 8 16.61 -22.67 2.63
C CYS A 8 17.07 -24.13 2.60
N GLN A 9 17.71 -24.55 1.49
CA GLN A 9 18.11 -25.96 1.30
C GLN A 9 19.13 -26.45 2.33
N ARG A 10 20.07 -25.58 2.75
CA ARG A 10 21.16 -25.92 3.68
C ARG A 10 20.72 -25.89 5.14
N GLN A 11 19.76 -25.05 5.49
CA GLN A 11 19.27 -24.84 6.85
C GLN A 11 17.74 -24.79 6.80
N LYS A 12 17.09 -25.96 6.94
CA LYS A 12 15.65 -26.14 6.69
C LYS A 12 14.73 -25.38 7.66
N GLU A 13 15.27 -24.85 8.75
CA GLU A 13 14.53 -24.01 9.70
C GLU A 13 14.27 -22.59 9.18
N PHE A 14 15.02 -22.15 8.17
CA PHE A 14 14.92 -20.81 7.59
C PHE A 14 14.26 -20.82 6.22
N TYR A 15 13.63 -19.69 5.91
CA TYR A 15 12.98 -19.37 4.65
C TYR A 15 13.53 -18.05 4.14
N LEU A 16 13.85 -18.00 2.85
CA LEU A 16 14.15 -16.77 2.14
C LEU A 16 12.83 -16.15 1.67
N VAL A 17 12.52 -14.98 2.20
CA VAL A 17 11.44 -14.10 1.76
C VAL A 17 12.05 -13.05 0.85
N GLN A 18 11.49 -12.89 -0.35
CA GLN A 18 11.96 -11.86 -1.29
C GLN A 18 10.81 -11.32 -2.13
N THR A 19 10.83 -10.01 -2.35
CA THR A 19 9.97 -9.31 -3.32
C THR A 19 10.82 -8.38 -4.20
N VAL A 20 10.26 -8.01 -5.35
CA VAL A 20 10.74 -6.95 -6.21
C VAL A 20 9.54 -6.11 -6.64
N ASP A 21 9.64 -4.80 -6.49
CA ASP A 21 8.65 -3.88 -7.02
C ASP A 21 9.31 -2.60 -7.52
N PHE A 22 8.73 -1.99 -8.54
CA PHE A 22 9.16 -0.73 -9.14
C PHE A 22 8.02 -0.06 -9.88
N PHE A 23 8.04 1.27 -9.91
CA PHE A 23 7.03 2.06 -10.57
C PHE A 23 7.59 3.41 -11.04
N TYR A 24 6.74 4.19 -11.69
CA TYR A 24 7.07 5.52 -12.22
C TYR A 24 6.79 6.60 -11.18
N PRO A 25 7.49 7.75 -11.22
CA PRO A 25 7.21 8.87 -10.34
C PRO A 25 5.73 9.28 -10.38
N LEU A 26 5.14 9.46 -9.20
CA LEU A 26 3.76 9.91 -9.03
C LEU A 26 3.64 11.26 -8.30
N VAL A 27 4.77 11.81 -7.84
CA VAL A 27 4.87 13.10 -7.16
C VAL A 27 6.09 13.84 -7.67
N ASP A 28 6.01 15.18 -7.67
CA ASP A 28 7.07 16.04 -8.19
C ASP A 28 8.25 16.19 -7.21
N ASP A 29 8.03 15.99 -5.90
CA ASP A 29 9.10 16.04 -4.89
C ASP A 29 9.95 14.75 -4.95
N PRO A 30 11.22 14.82 -5.37
CA PRO A 30 12.03 13.62 -5.55
C PRO A 30 12.31 12.89 -4.24
N LYS A 31 12.44 13.62 -3.12
CA LYS A 31 12.71 13.02 -1.81
C LYS A 31 11.49 12.26 -1.29
N LEU A 32 10.29 12.85 -1.42
CA LEU A 32 9.05 12.13 -1.10
C LEU A 32 8.87 10.91 -2.01
N MET A 33 9.19 11.03 -3.29
CA MET A 33 9.14 9.93 -4.24
C MET A 33 10.04 8.76 -3.81
N GLY A 34 11.26 9.05 -3.34
CA GLY A 34 12.15 8.05 -2.74
C GLY A 34 11.56 7.33 -1.52
N ARG A 35 10.92 8.09 -0.61
CA ARG A 35 10.25 7.51 0.58
C ARG A 35 9.09 6.59 0.18
N ILE A 36 8.25 7.02 -0.77
CA ILE A 36 7.12 6.22 -1.28
C ILE A 36 7.63 4.94 -1.95
N ALA A 37 8.69 5.04 -2.77
CA ALA A 37 9.27 3.89 -3.44
C ALA A 37 9.74 2.82 -2.47
N LEU A 38 10.41 3.22 -1.39
CA LEU A 38 10.77 2.28 -0.34
C LEU A 38 9.52 1.66 0.29
N ALA A 39 8.60 2.49 0.78
CA ALA A 39 7.41 2.04 1.50
C ALA A 39 6.61 1.02 0.68
N ASN A 40 6.53 1.21 -0.64
CA ASN A 40 5.94 0.27 -1.57
C ASN A 40 6.73 -1.05 -1.66
N VAL A 41 8.05 -0.99 -1.92
CA VAL A 41 8.90 -2.18 -2.05
C VAL A 41 8.87 -3.08 -0.81
N VAL A 42 8.82 -2.49 0.38
CA VAL A 42 8.82 -3.27 1.63
C VAL A 42 7.42 -3.71 2.05
N SER A 43 6.37 -3.18 1.40
CA SER A 43 4.96 -3.48 1.71
C SER A 43 4.65 -4.97 1.57
N ASP A 44 5.15 -5.62 0.52
CA ASP A 44 4.90 -7.06 0.31
C ASP A 44 5.52 -7.93 1.42
N VAL A 45 6.69 -7.54 1.94
CA VAL A 45 7.34 -8.26 3.05
C VAL A 45 6.50 -8.13 4.31
N TYR A 46 5.94 -6.94 4.55
CA TYR A 46 5.01 -6.69 5.64
C TYR A 46 3.68 -7.44 5.43
N ALA A 47 3.21 -7.63 4.20
CA ALA A 47 1.98 -8.36 3.90
C ALA A 47 2.02 -9.83 4.32
N ILE A 48 3.20 -10.45 4.39
CA ILE A 48 3.38 -11.80 4.92
C ILE A 48 3.79 -11.82 6.41
N GLY A 49 3.68 -10.69 7.11
CA GLY A 49 3.96 -10.58 8.54
C GLY A 49 5.44 -10.51 8.93
N THR A 50 6.35 -10.53 7.96
CA THR A 50 7.78 -10.35 8.24
C THR A 50 8.07 -8.89 8.50
N THR A 51 8.72 -8.56 9.62
CA THR A 51 8.93 -7.16 10.04
C THR A 51 10.35 -6.66 9.86
N GLU A 52 11.32 -7.58 9.76
CA GLU A 52 12.74 -7.30 9.64
C GLU A 52 13.20 -7.54 8.21
N ILE A 53 14.05 -6.66 7.69
CA ILE A 53 14.55 -6.68 6.31
C ILE A 53 16.07 -6.76 6.37
N ASP A 54 16.62 -7.91 5.99
CA ASP A 54 18.06 -8.17 6.08
C ASP A 54 18.85 -7.45 4.98
N LYS A 55 18.26 -7.35 3.79
CA LYS A 55 18.89 -6.70 2.64
C LYS A 55 17.87 -6.01 1.77
N LEU A 56 18.22 -4.81 1.35
CA LEU A 56 17.42 -4.00 0.45
C LEU A 56 18.32 -3.46 -0.67
N ASN A 57 18.02 -3.82 -1.92
CA ASN A 57 18.70 -3.24 -3.07
C ASN A 57 17.77 -2.23 -3.74
N MET A 58 18.25 -0.99 -3.94
CA MET A 58 17.49 0.01 -4.68
C MET A 58 17.63 -0.23 -6.19
N ILE A 59 16.51 -0.11 -6.90
CA ILE A 59 16.45 -0.04 -8.37
C ILE A 59 16.10 1.40 -8.71
N ILE A 60 16.98 2.08 -9.45
CA ILE A 60 16.72 3.43 -9.95
C ILE A 60 17.29 3.59 -11.35
N SER A 61 16.54 4.24 -12.24
CA SER A 61 17.04 4.69 -13.54
C SER A 61 17.24 6.21 -13.58
N ALA A 62 18.21 6.63 -14.38
CA ALA A 62 18.48 8.00 -14.74
C ALA A 62 17.72 8.35 -16.04
N PRO A 63 16.70 9.23 -15.99
CA PRO A 63 15.89 9.58 -17.16
C PRO A 63 16.71 10.27 -18.24
N THR A 64 16.63 9.81 -19.49
CA THR A 64 17.40 10.41 -20.60
C THR A 64 16.93 11.82 -20.96
N GLU A 65 15.70 12.18 -20.60
CA GLU A 65 15.12 13.50 -20.86
C GLU A 65 15.65 14.58 -19.91
N LEU A 66 16.10 14.20 -18.70
CA LEU A 66 16.77 15.13 -17.80
C LEU A 66 18.19 15.39 -18.29
N SER A 67 18.63 16.64 -18.23
CA SER A 67 20.04 17.01 -18.38
C SER A 67 20.90 16.39 -17.28
N ASP A 68 22.22 16.36 -17.49
CA ASP A 68 23.13 15.83 -16.48
C ASP A 68 23.06 16.64 -15.16
N GLU A 69 22.92 17.97 -15.27
CA GLU A 69 22.74 18.88 -14.11
C GLU A 69 21.45 18.58 -13.33
N GLU A 70 20.34 18.31 -14.02
CA GLU A 70 19.08 17.93 -13.38
C GLU A 70 19.19 16.55 -12.70
N ARG A 71 19.87 15.58 -13.33
CA ARG A 71 20.09 14.25 -12.74
C ARG A 71 20.95 14.32 -11.48
N ASP A 72 21.97 15.17 -11.48
CA ASP A 72 22.87 15.39 -10.33
C ASP A 72 22.15 16.01 -9.12
N ILE A 73 20.94 16.55 -9.31
CA ILE A 73 20.09 17.06 -8.22
C ILE A 73 18.99 16.05 -7.86
N VAL A 74 18.23 15.58 -8.87
CA VAL A 74 17.04 14.76 -8.67
C VAL A 74 17.38 13.38 -8.12
N LEU A 75 18.39 12.70 -8.67
CA LEU A 75 18.71 11.33 -8.27
C LEU A 75 19.21 11.25 -6.82
N PRO A 76 20.14 12.12 -6.35
CA PRO A 76 20.52 12.14 -4.93
C PRO A 76 19.35 12.39 -3.98
N MET A 77 18.39 13.24 -4.36
CA MET A 77 17.20 13.49 -3.53
C MET A 77 16.30 12.25 -3.42
N ILE A 78 16.08 11.52 -4.52
CA ILE A 78 15.33 10.24 -4.50
C ILE A 78 16.05 9.23 -3.60
N ILE A 79 17.38 9.11 -3.77
CA ILE A 79 18.21 8.21 -2.97
C ILE A 79 18.13 8.57 -1.48
N ASP A 80 18.23 9.85 -1.12
CA ASP A 80 18.14 10.32 0.26
C ASP A 80 16.78 9.99 0.89
N GLY A 81 15.68 10.24 0.17
CA GLY A 81 14.34 9.86 0.62
C GLY A 81 14.18 8.36 0.83
N PHE A 82 14.69 7.55 -0.09
CA PHE A 82 14.68 6.09 0.02
C PHE A 82 15.49 5.62 1.23
N GLN A 83 16.68 6.18 1.44
CA GLN A 83 17.55 5.88 2.59
C GLN A 83 16.93 6.30 3.92
N GLU A 84 16.30 7.47 4.00
CA GLU A 84 15.62 7.94 5.20
C GLU A 84 14.51 6.99 5.63
N SER A 85 13.66 6.59 4.68
CA SER A 85 12.60 5.64 5.00
C SER A 85 13.17 4.24 5.32
N ALA A 86 14.32 3.86 4.76
CA ALA A 86 14.97 2.58 5.06
C ALA A 86 15.50 2.53 6.50
N GLN A 87 15.94 3.68 7.04
CA GLN A 87 16.31 3.81 8.45
C GLN A 87 15.11 3.55 9.36
N LEU A 88 13.91 4.04 9.00
CA LEU A 88 12.65 3.74 9.72
C LEU A 88 12.29 2.25 9.66
N ALA A 89 12.56 1.60 8.53
CA ALA A 89 12.42 0.16 8.36
C ALA A 89 13.51 -0.67 9.10
N GLY A 90 14.58 -0.03 9.60
CA GLY A 90 15.68 -0.69 10.30
C GLY A 90 16.65 -1.43 9.37
N CYS A 91 16.69 -1.11 8.08
CA CYS A 91 17.48 -1.82 7.08
C CYS A 91 18.53 -0.92 6.40
N ARG A 92 19.60 -1.55 5.89
CA ARG A 92 20.62 -0.85 5.10
C ARG A 92 20.31 -0.98 3.61
N VAL A 93 20.31 0.14 2.91
CA VAL A 93 20.13 0.20 1.46
C VAL A 93 21.46 -0.07 0.77
N ASN A 94 21.45 -0.97 -0.19
CA ASN A 94 22.50 -1.12 -1.18
C ASN A 94 22.05 -0.49 -2.50
N ILE A 95 22.76 0.54 -2.94
CA ILE A 95 22.48 1.21 -4.21
C ILE A 95 23.33 0.51 -5.28
N GLN A 96 22.67 -0.14 -6.22
CA GLN A 96 23.36 -0.75 -7.37
C GLN A 96 23.55 0.27 -8.49
N ASN A 97 24.06 -0.17 -9.64
CA ASN A 97 24.27 0.71 -10.79
C ASN A 97 22.96 1.38 -11.25
N ILE A 98 23.05 2.68 -11.49
CA ILE A 98 21.96 3.48 -12.07
C ILE A 98 22.03 3.33 -13.58
N ALA A 99 20.99 2.77 -14.19
CA ALA A 99 20.91 2.60 -15.63
C ALA A 99 20.29 3.84 -16.30
N LEU A 100 20.78 4.24 -17.46
CA LEU A 100 20.08 5.22 -18.31
C LEU A 100 18.81 4.59 -18.88
N ASN A 101 17.71 5.33 -18.83
CA ASN A 101 16.42 4.89 -19.36
C ASN A 101 15.59 6.11 -19.81
N PRO A 102 14.74 6.02 -20.85
CA PRO A 102 13.84 7.13 -21.20
C PRO A 102 12.96 7.60 -20.04
N TRP A 103 12.53 6.68 -19.18
CA TRP A 103 11.66 6.96 -18.05
C TRP A 103 12.39 6.76 -16.72
N CYS A 104 11.97 7.53 -15.71
CA CYS A 104 12.39 7.31 -14.34
C CYS A 104 11.67 6.07 -13.78
N ILE A 105 12.42 5.05 -13.39
CA ILE A 105 11.95 3.84 -12.75
C ILE A 105 12.56 3.84 -11.36
N ILE A 106 11.73 3.69 -10.33
CA ILE A 106 12.17 3.71 -8.94
C ILE A 106 11.53 2.52 -8.23
N GLY A 107 12.33 1.77 -7.48
CA GLY A 107 11.88 0.59 -6.79
C GLY A 107 13.01 -0.11 -6.06
N GLY A 108 12.89 -1.42 -5.88
CA GLY A 108 13.88 -2.18 -5.16
C GLY A 108 13.52 -3.64 -4.95
N ILE A 109 14.45 -4.33 -4.30
CA ILE A 109 14.35 -5.73 -3.93
C ILE A 109 14.54 -5.81 -2.43
N ALA A 110 13.50 -6.18 -1.70
CA ALA A 110 13.58 -6.45 -0.27
C ALA A 110 13.77 -7.95 -0.02
N THR A 111 14.63 -8.30 0.92
CA THR A 111 14.97 -9.69 1.24
C THR A 111 15.11 -9.88 2.73
N SER A 112 14.52 -10.96 3.24
CA SER A 112 14.58 -11.37 4.64
C SER A 112 14.78 -12.88 4.75
N VAL A 113 15.53 -13.31 5.76
CA VAL A 113 15.72 -14.70 6.14
C VAL A 113 14.97 -14.95 7.44
N CYS A 114 13.87 -15.68 7.34
CA CYS A 114 12.88 -15.78 8.40
C CYS A 114 12.73 -17.24 8.86
N LYS A 115 12.34 -17.42 10.12
CA LYS A 115 11.75 -18.67 10.62
C LYS A 115 10.28 -18.72 10.22
N GLN A 116 9.72 -19.93 10.23
CA GLN A 116 8.28 -20.12 9.94
C GLN A 116 7.37 -19.31 10.89
N SER A 117 7.77 -19.10 12.15
CA SER A 117 7.02 -18.33 13.13
C SER A 117 6.98 -16.83 12.84
N GLU A 118 7.84 -16.34 11.94
CA GLU A 118 7.91 -14.93 11.54
C GLU A 118 7.14 -14.66 10.24
N ILE A 119 6.49 -15.69 9.69
CA ILE A 119 5.76 -15.64 8.43
C ILE A 119 4.30 -16.04 8.65
N ILE A 120 3.40 -15.20 8.14
CA ILE A 120 1.97 -15.46 8.03
C ILE A 120 1.67 -15.73 6.56
N LEU A 121 1.33 -16.99 6.25
CA LEU A 121 1.09 -17.42 4.88
C LEU A 121 -0.29 -16.93 4.39
N PRO A 122 -0.39 -16.42 3.15
CA PRO A 122 -1.56 -15.68 2.67
C PRO A 122 -2.74 -16.57 2.25
N TYR A 123 -2.89 -17.76 2.83
CA TYR A 123 -3.85 -18.78 2.36
C TYR A 123 -4.59 -19.52 3.48
N ASN A 124 -4.56 -19.02 4.72
CA ASN A 124 -5.18 -19.67 5.88
C ASN A 124 -6.38 -18.90 6.47
N ALA A 125 -6.99 -17.96 5.74
CA ALA A 125 -8.22 -17.30 6.18
C ALA A 125 -9.30 -18.32 6.55
N LYS A 126 -10.21 -17.93 7.44
CA LYS A 126 -11.26 -18.80 7.98
C LYS A 126 -12.64 -18.17 7.88
N ASP A 127 -13.66 -19.01 7.85
CA ASP A 127 -15.05 -18.59 8.00
C ASP A 127 -15.22 -17.79 9.31
N GLY A 128 -15.89 -16.63 9.22
CA GLY A 128 -16.09 -15.72 10.33
C GLY A 128 -14.92 -14.77 10.63
N ASP A 129 -13.81 -14.83 9.88
CA ASP A 129 -12.76 -13.82 10.01
C ASP A 129 -13.29 -12.43 9.63
N HIS A 130 -12.78 -11.40 10.30
CA HIS A 130 -12.96 -10.02 9.89
C HIS A 130 -11.88 -9.62 8.89
N LEU A 131 -12.26 -8.79 7.92
CA LEU A 131 -11.35 -8.14 6.99
C LEU A 131 -11.00 -6.75 7.54
N VAL A 132 -9.73 -6.50 7.81
CA VAL A 132 -9.21 -5.23 8.33
C VAL A 132 -8.31 -4.57 7.29
N LEU A 133 -8.54 -3.29 6.99
CA LEU A 133 -7.71 -2.48 6.09
C LEU A 133 -6.95 -1.43 6.89
N THR A 134 -5.64 -1.24 6.65
CA THR A 134 -4.76 -0.39 7.49
C THR A 134 -4.35 0.96 6.90
N LYS A 135 -4.86 1.32 5.71
CA LYS A 135 -4.74 2.65 5.12
C LYS A 135 -6.00 2.98 4.31
N PRO A 136 -6.39 4.26 4.20
CA PRO A 136 -7.54 4.64 3.40
C PRO A 136 -7.24 4.48 1.90
N LEU A 137 -8.31 4.38 1.11
CA LEU A 137 -8.28 4.30 -0.35
C LEU A 137 -8.39 5.68 -0.99
N GLY A 138 -8.14 5.74 -2.31
CA GLY A 138 -8.33 6.95 -3.12
C GLY A 138 -7.05 7.72 -3.41
N ILE A 139 -5.89 7.08 -3.27
CA ILE A 139 -4.59 7.68 -3.54
C ILE A 139 -4.52 8.23 -4.97
N GLN A 140 -4.95 7.45 -5.96
CA GLN A 140 -4.91 7.87 -7.37
C GLN A 140 -5.70 9.16 -7.65
N LEU A 141 -6.89 9.34 -7.04
CA LEU A 141 -7.67 10.55 -7.26
C LEU A 141 -7.06 11.75 -6.53
N ALA A 142 -6.52 11.55 -5.32
CA ALA A 142 -5.83 12.60 -4.58
C ALA A 142 -4.58 13.11 -5.32
N THR A 143 -3.73 12.21 -5.82
CA THR A 143 -2.51 12.59 -6.57
C THR A 143 -2.85 13.22 -7.92
N ASN A 144 -3.82 12.66 -8.65
CA ASN A 144 -4.27 13.24 -9.92
C ASN A 144 -4.88 14.64 -9.76
N ALA A 145 -5.65 14.88 -8.69
CA ALA A 145 -6.21 16.21 -8.42
C ALA A 145 -5.10 17.26 -8.25
N TYR A 146 -3.99 16.89 -7.60
CA TYR A 146 -2.82 17.75 -7.45
C TYR A 146 -2.08 17.98 -8.78
N ILE A 147 -1.89 16.93 -9.59
CA ILE A 147 -1.32 17.05 -10.94
C ILE A 147 -2.14 18.03 -11.78
N TRP A 148 -3.47 17.86 -11.80
CA TRP A 148 -4.35 18.76 -12.56
C TRP A 148 -4.29 20.20 -12.05
N PHE A 149 -4.13 20.39 -10.73
CA PHE A 149 -3.93 21.69 -10.11
C PHE A 149 -2.61 22.35 -10.56
N ASN A 150 -1.52 21.59 -10.70
CA ASN A 150 -0.24 22.09 -11.20
C ASN A 150 -0.32 22.45 -12.69
N ASP A 151 -0.94 21.57 -13.49
CA ASP A 151 -1.12 21.77 -14.93
C ASP A 151 -2.13 22.89 -15.28
N LYS A 152 -2.95 23.30 -14.30
CA LYS A 152 -4.08 24.23 -14.50
C LYS A 152 -4.99 23.80 -15.66
N ASN A 153 -5.29 22.51 -15.75
CA ASN A 153 -6.08 21.95 -16.84
C ASN A 153 -7.61 22.04 -16.59
N GLU A 154 -8.42 21.60 -17.56
CA GLU A 154 -9.89 21.65 -17.49
C GLU A 154 -10.47 20.91 -16.26
N LYS A 155 -9.88 19.77 -15.87
CA LYS A 155 -10.35 19.01 -14.70
C LYS A 155 -10.11 19.78 -13.42
N TYR A 156 -8.98 20.46 -13.30
CA TYR A 156 -8.74 21.36 -12.17
C TYR A 156 -9.74 22.50 -12.14
N HIS A 157 -10.01 23.17 -13.26
CA HIS A 157 -10.98 24.27 -13.29
C HIS A 157 -12.37 23.83 -12.81
N LYS A 158 -12.82 22.62 -13.18
CA LYS A 158 -14.06 22.03 -12.65
C LYS A 158 -14.00 21.78 -11.14
N LEU A 159 -12.89 21.27 -10.62
CA LEU A 159 -12.74 21.11 -9.16
C LEU A 159 -12.70 22.46 -8.44
N ALA A 160 -12.06 23.48 -9.02
CA ALA A 160 -11.90 24.82 -8.45
C ALA A 160 -13.22 25.60 -8.32
N GLU A 161 -14.27 25.21 -9.06
CA GLU A 161 -15.63 25.74 -8.88
C GLU A 161 -16.26 25.32 -7.54
N HIS A 162 -15.78 24.21 -6.94
CA HIS A 162 -16.34 23.60 -5.74
C HIS A 162 -15.38 23.58 -4.55
N PHE A 163 -14.07 23.55 -4.81
CA PHE A 163 -13.03 23.40 -3.81
C PHE A 163 -11.95 24.46 -3.95
N SER A 164 -11.44 24.96 -2.83
CA SER A 164 -10.27 25.84 -2.85
C SER A 164 -9.01 25.04 -3.15
N ASP A 165 -7.99 25.72 -3.68
CA ASP A 165 -6.65 25.15 -3.89
C ASP A 165 -6.08 24.52 -2.62
N GLN A 166 -6.37 25.12 -1.46
CA GLN A 166 -5.97 24.60 -0.14
C GLN A 166 -6.56 23.21 0.14
N ILE A 167 -7.80 22.94 -0.25
CA ILE A 167 -8.43 21.63 -0.04
C ILE A 167 -7.79 20.57 -0.95
N ILE A 168 -7.48 20.93 -2.20
CA ILE A 168 -6.79 20.03 -3.13
C ILE A 168 -5.40 19.67 -2.56
N PHE A 169 -4.66 20.67 -2.09
CA PHE A 169 -3.35 20.48 -1.48
C PHE A 169 -3.41 19.60 -0.22
N GLN A 170 -4.33 19.88 0.71
CA GLN A 170 -4.52 19.07 1.92
C GLN A 170 -4.90 17.61 1.59
N THR A 171 -5.70 17.41 0.54
CA THR A 171 -6.07 16.06 0.08
C THR A 171 -4.85 15.30 -0.45
N PHE A 172 -3.97 15.99 -1.17
CA PHE A 172 -2.69 15.44 -1.61
C PHE A 172 -1.74 15.15 -0.44
N GLU A 173 -1.64 16.04 0.56
CA GLU A 173 -0.83 15.80 1.76
C GLU A 173 -1.28 14.55 2.53
N MET A 174 -2.59 14.30 2.65
CA MET A 174 -3.09 13.05 3.26
C MET A 174 -2.67 11.82 2.45
N ALA A 175 -2.69 11.88 1.12
CA ALA A 175 -2.20 10.80 0.27
C ALA A 175 -0.69 10.58 0.47
N LEU A 176 0.12 11.64 0.52
CA LEU A 176 1.55 11.56 0.80
C LEU A 176 1.85 10.90 2.15
N LYS A 177 1.15 11.34 3.22
CA LYS A 177 1.26 10.73 4.56
C LYS A 177 0.93 9.25 4.51
N SER A 178 -0.15 8.87 3.82
CA SER A 178 -0.55 7.47 3.68
C SER A 178 0.50 6.64 2.93
N MET A 179 0.93 7.09 1.75
CA MET A 179 1.89 6.36 0.91
C MET A 179 3.29 6.24 1.51
N THR A 180 3.73 7.20 2.32
CA THR A 180 5.05 7.17 2.97
C THR A 180 5.07 6.37 4.27
N PHE A 181 3.91 6.03 4.82
CA PHE A 181 3.82 5.25 6.06
C PHE A 181 4.14 3.77 5.83
N LEU A 182 5.00 3.18 6.65
CA LEU A 182 5.38 1.77 6.50
C LEU A 182 4.32 0.83 7.08
N ASN A 183 4.01 -0.26 6.38
CA ASN A 183 3.13 -1.33 6.89
C ASN A 183 3.75 -2.18 8.01
N ARG A 184 4.95 -1.80 8.52
CA ARG A 184 5.72 -2.54 9.53
C ARG A 184 4.95 -2.80 10.82
N ASP A 185 4.26 -1.79 11.33
CA ASP A 185 3.55 -1.91 12.61
C ASP A 185 2.28 -2.73 12.47
N ALA A 186 1.61 -2.66 11.31
CA ALA A 186 0.53 -3.59 10.99
C ALA A 186 1.03 -5.04 10.95
N ALA A 187 2.18 -5.30 10.31
CA ALA A 187 2.81 -6.62 10.27
C ALA A 187 3.16 -7.18 11.66
N LYS A 188 3.67 -6.33 12.58
CA LYS A 188 3.90 -6.74 13.98
C LYS A 188 2.59 -7.16 14.66
N LEU A 189 1.53 -6.36 14.48
CA LEU A 189 0.24 -6.64 15.11
C LEU A 189 -0.45 -7.86 14.51
N MET A 190 -0.20 -8.22 13.25
CA MET A 190 -0.73 -9.44 12.65
C MET A 190 -0.35 -10.69 13.44
N HIS A 191 0.90 -10.77 13.93
CA HIS A 191 1.33 -11.88 14.80
C HIS A 191 0.61 -11.87 16.15
N LYS A 192 0.53 -10.70 16.79
CA LYS A 192 -0.12 -10.54 18.11
C LYS A 192 -1.60 -10.93 18.10
N TYR A 193 -2.30 -10.61 17.01
CA TYR A 193 -3.73 -10.80 16.87
C TYR A 193 -4.11 -12.02 16.01
N GLU A 194 -3.15 -12.92 15.78
CA GLU A 194 -3.37 -14.21 15.12
C GLU A 194 -3.98 -14.07 13.72
N ALA A 195 -3.49 -13.12 12.92
CA ALA A 195 -3.93 -12.96 11.54
C ALA A 195 -3.73 -14.26 10.75
N HIS A 196 -4.70 -14.57 9.92
CA HIS A 196 -4.78 -15.83 9.18
C HIS A 196 -4.29 -15.70 7.74
N ALA A 197 -4.47 -14.53 7.13
CA ALA A 197 -3.96 -14.20 5.81
C ALA A 197 -3.93 -12.69 5.65
N ALA A 198 -3.04 -12.18 4.81
CA ALA A 198 -3.04 -10.79 4.40
C ALA A 198 -2.48 -10.63 2.99
N THR A 199 -2.73 -9.46 2.42
CA THR A 199 -2.12 -8.92 1.20
C THR A 199 -2.04 -7.41 1.37
N ASP A 200 -1.21 -6.72 0.60
CA ASP A 200 -1.25 -5.26 0.54
C ASP A 200 -2.08 -4.77 -0.64
N ILE A 201 -2.54 -3.52 -0.56
CA ILE A 201 -3.38 -2.90 -1.58
C ILE A 201 -2.56 -1.92 -2.41
N THR A 202 -2.31 -2.26 -3.67
CA THR A 202 -1.53 -1.44 -4.61
C THR A 202 -2.24 -1.29 -5.95
N GLY A 203 -1.59 -1.68 -7.05
CA GLY A 203 -1.96 -1.32 -8.42
C GLY A 203 -3.31 -1.85 -8.89
N PHE A 204 -3.82 -2.94 -8.30
CA PHE A 204 -5.11 -3.54 -8.69
C PHE A 204 -6.31 -3.03 -7.89
N GLY A 205 -6.07 -2.16 -6.91
CA GLY A 205 -7.10 -1.67 -5.98
C GLY A 205 -7.61 -2.74 -5.01
N LEU A 206 -8.40 -2.31 -4.03
CA LEU A 206 -8.88 -3.17 -2.94
C LEU A 206 -9.50 -4.48 -3.45
N MET A 207 -10.43 -4.40 -4.39
CA MET A 207 -11.17 -5.56 -4.90
C MET A 207 -10.29 -6.47 -5.77
N GLY A 208 -9.30 -5.92 -6.48
CA GLY A 208 -8.34 -6.72 -7.24
C GLY A 208 -7.46 -7.55 -6.31
N HIS A 209 -6.83 -6.92 -5.32
CA HIS A 209 -5.97 -7.60 -4.35
C HIS A 209 -6.76 -8.54 -3.43
N ALA A 210 -7.94 -8.13 -2.96
CA ALA A 210 -8.83 -9.00 -2.18
C ALA A 210 -9.28 -10.22 -2.99
N GLY A 211 -9.55 -10.07 -4.29
CA GLY A 211 -9.87 -11.17 -5.18
C GLY A 211 -8.72 -12.15 -5.35
N ASN A 212 -7.50 -11.64 -5.55
CA ASN A 212 -6.29 -12.46 -5.59
C ASN A 212 -6.09 -13.22 -4.28
N LEU A 213 -6.27 -12.56 -3.13
CA LEU A 213 -6.16 -13.18 -1.82
C LEU A 213 -7.23 -14.27 -1.63
N ALA A 214 -8.49 -14.00 -1.97
CA ALA A 214 -9.58 -14.97 -1.88
C ALA A 214 -9.32 -16.23 -2.72
N VAL A 215 -8.91 -16.07 -3.98
CA VAL A 215 -8.55 -17.18 -4.89
C VAL A 215 -7.41 -18.04 -4.33
N PHE A 216 -6.49 -17.40 -3.60
CA PHE A 216 -5.31 -18.06 -3.03
C PHE A 216 -5.59 -18.88 -1.76
N GLN A 217 -6.77 -18.75 -1.16
CA GLN A 217 -7.11 -19.49 0.06
C GLN A 217 -7.16 -21.01 -0.17
N LYS A 218 -6.85 -21.81 0.85
CA LYS A 218 -7.02 -23.28 0.79
C LYS A 218 -8.48 -23.69 0.82
N GLU A 219 -9.27 -23.04 1.67
CA GLU A 219 -10.70 -23.29 1.80
C GLU A 219 -11.50 -22.57 0.70
N ARG A 220 -12.77 -22.93 0.54
CA ARG A 220 -13.69 -22.23 -0.37
C ARG A 220 -14.39 -21.10 0.39
N LEU A 221 -13.83 -19.91 0.28
CA LEU A 221 -14.22 -18.74 1.05
C LEU A 221 -14.62 -17.58 0.13
N GLN A 222 -15.66 -16.86 0.52
CA GLN A 222 -16.04 -15.60 -0.09
C GLN A 222 -15.68 -14.45 0.86
N PHE A 223 -14.94 -13.47 0.33
CA PHE A 223 -14.58 -12.26 1.05
C PHE A 223 -15.65 -11.20 0.76
N VAL A 224 -16.31 -10.69 1.79
CA VAL A 224 -17.40 -9.73 1.65
C VAL A 224 -16.92 -8.38 2.17
N VAL A 225 -16.70 -7.44 1.26
CA VAL A 225 -16.36 -6.04 1.59
C VAL A 225 -17.64 -5.24 1.71
N THR A 226 -17.82 -4.57 2.86
CA THR A 226 -19.03 -3.81 3.20
C THR A 226 -18.76 -2.34 3.44
N LYS A 227 -17.50 -1.96 3.67
CA LYS A 227 -17.10 -0.58 3.91
C LYS A 227 -15.85 -0.22 3.10
N LEU A 228 -15.73 1.04 2.75
CA LEU A 228 -14.60 1.60 2.02
C LEU A 228 -14.11 2.86 2.77
N PRO A 229 -13.05 2.75 3.59
CA PRO A 229 -12.39 3.94 4.12
C PRO A 229 -11.67 4.66 2.99
N ILE A 230 -12.05 5.91 2.76
CA ILE A 230 -11.60 6.73 1.64
C ILE A 230 -11.03 8.04 2.17
N LEU A 231 -9.96 8.53 1.56
CA LEU A 231 -9.45 9.86 1.88
C LEU A 231 -10.56 10.90 1.69
N LYS A 232 -10.66 11.85 2.62
CA LYS A 232 -11.65 12.92 2.53
C LYS A 232 -11.53 13.67 1.21
N ASN A 233 -12.66 14.14 0.69
CA ASN A 233 -12.84 14.84 -0.59
C ASN A 233 -12.70 13.99 -1.87
N VAL A 234 -11.95 12.87 -1.86
CA VAL A 234 -11.63 12.15 -3.12
C VAL A 234 -12.85 11.55 -3.82
N LEU A 235 -13.86 11.11 -3.06
CA LEU A 235 -15.11 10.62 -3.64
C LEU A 235 -15.88 11.75 -4.31
N GLU A 236 -15.89 12.95 -3.72
CA GLU A 236 -16.57 14.10 -4.30
C GLU A 236 -15.83 14.65 -5.52
N PHE A 237 -14.48 14.67 -5.50
CA PHE A 237 -13.68 14.95 -6.70
C PHE A 237 -14.05 13.99 -7.84
N GLY A 238 -14.17 12.70 -7.51
CA GLY A 238 -14.62 11.66 -8.43
C GLY A 238 -16.00 11.97 -9.01
N LYS A 239 -16.99 12.35 -8.20
CA LYS A 239 -18.35 12.64 -8.69
C LYS A 239 -18.39 13.84 -9.63
N ILE A 240 -17.76 14.96 -9.25
CA ILE A 240 -17.72 16.19 -10.07
C ILE A 240 -17.12 15.90 -11.44
N LEU A 241 -16.08 15.07 -11.49
CA LEU A 241 -15.38 14.74 -12.72
C LEU A 241 -15.93 13.50 -13.43
N SER A 242 -16.95 12.83 -12.86
CA SER A 242 -17.46 11.53 -13.33
C SER A 242 -16.36 10.45 -13.41
N LEU A 243 -15.44 10.44 -12.44
CA LEU A 243 -14.31 9.52 -12.28
C LEU A 243 -14.41 8.65 -11.01
N ASP A 244 -15.54 8.68 -10.29
CA ASP A 244 -15.78 7.95 -9.05
C ASP A 244 -15.98 6.43 -9.24
N THR A 245 -16.29 5.97 -10.46
CA THR A 245 -16.70 4.57 -10.73
C THR A 245 -15.66 3.55 -10.23
N LYS A 246 -14.36 3.77 -10.51
CA LYS A 246 -13.31 2.83 -10.06
C LYS A 246 -13.18 2.81 -8.55
N LEU A 247 -13.21 3.97 -7.90
CA LEU A 247 -13.13 4.09 -6.44
C LEU A 247 -14.32 3.40 -5.78
N ARG A 248 -15.54 3.64 -6.28
CA ARG A 248 -16.77 3.04 -5.74
C ARG A 248 -16.84 1.54 -5.92
N ASN A 249 -16.23 1.02 -6.98
CA ASN A 249 -16.09 -0.41 -7.22
C ASN A 249 -14.86 -1.02 -6.51
N GLY A 250 -14.10 -0.24 -5.74
CA GLY A 250 -12.87 -0.69 -5.07
C GLY A 250 -11.75 -1.13 -6.02
N THR A 251 -11.76 -0.64 -7.26
CA THR A 251 -10.79 -0.97 -8.33
C THR A 251 -9.93 0.25 -8.72
N SER A 252 -9.98 1.32 -7.92
CA SER A 252 -9.05 2.44 -8.05
C SER A 252 -7.64 1.96 -7.77
N VAL A 253 -6.67 2.47 -8.53
CA VAL A 253 -5.26 2.18 -8.30
C VAL A 253 -4.86 2.81 -6.96
N GLU A 254 -4.12 2.05 -6.16
CA GLU A 254 -3.43 2.54 -4.97
C GLU A 254 -1.91 2.39 -5.18
N THR A 255 -1.11 3.17 -4.46
CA THR A 255 0.36 3.02 -4.45
C THR A 255 0.80 3.03 -3.01
N SER A 256 1.62 2.07 -2.59
CA SER A 256 1.96 1.85 -1.17
C SER A 256 0.74 1.94 -0.24
N GLY A 257 -0.35 1.26 -0.59
CA GLY A 257 -1.55 1.22 0.24
C GLY A 257 -1.35 0.40 1.52
N GLY A 258 -2.45 0.14 2.22
CA GLY A 258 -2.44 -0.58 3.49
C GLY A 258 -2.44 -2.08 3.29
N LEU A 259 -2.32 -2.81 4.40
CA LEU A 259 -2.59 -4.24 4.43
C LEU A 259 -4.09 -4.48 4.51
N LEU A 260 -4.57 -5.44 3.74
CA LEU A 260 -5.85 -6.12 3.93
C LEU A 260 -5.60 -7.44 4.66
N ILE A 261 -6.10 -7.52 5.89
CA ILE A 261 -5.80 -8.58 6.84
C ILE A 261 -7.08 -9.34 7.18
N ALA A 262 -7.07 -10.66 7.01
CA ALA A 262 -8.08 -11.57 7.55
C ALA A 262 -7.62 -12.05 8.93
N LEU A 263 -8.40 -11.77 9.98
CA LEU A 263 -8.07 -12.13 11.36
C LEU A 263 -9.33 -12.49 12.17
N PRO A 264 -9.21 -13.21 13.30
CA PRO A 264 -10.36 -13.60 14.12
C PRO A 264 -11.23 -12.41 14.53
N ALA A 265 -12.55 -12.48 14.32
CA ALA A 265 -13.48 -11.39 14.62
C ALA A 265 -13.30 -10.79 16.03
N LYS A 266 -13.07 -11.64 17.04
CA LYS A 266 -12.82 -11.27 18.45
C LYS A 266 -11.60 -10.36 18.65
N HIS A 267 -10.67 -10.31 17.71
CA HIS A 267 -9.43 -9.54 17.77
C HIS A 267 -9.46 -8.26 16.92
N SER A 268 -10.45 -8.12 16.03
CA SER A 268 -10.50 -7.05 15.03
C SER A 268 -10.53 -5.65 15.65
N GLU A 269 -11.39 -5.43 16.66
CA GLU A 269 -11.50 -4.14 17.33
C GLU A 269 -10.22 -3.79 18.12
N ALA A 270 -9.68 -4.78 18.84
CA ALA A 270 -8.45 -4.62 19.60
C ALA A 270 -7.26 -4.30 18.70
N PHE A 271 -7.14 -4.98 17.55
CA PHE A 271 -6.15 -4.67 16.52
C PHE A 271 -6.25 -3.21 16.07
N CYS A 272 -7.45 -2.74 15.70
CA CYS A 272 -7.62 -1.39 15.19
C CYS A 272 -7.26 -0.31 16.23
N LYS A 273 -7.67 -0.53 17.50
CA LYS A 273 -7.37 0.39 18.60
C LYS A 273 -5.87 0.42 18.95
N GLU A 274 -5.23 -0.74 18.99
CA GLU A 274 -3.80 -0.82 19.26
C GLU A 274 -2.98 -0.26 18.10
N PHE A 275 -3.38 -0.51 16.86
CA PHE A 275 -2.75 0.08 15.68
C PHE A 275 -2.77 1.61 15.76
N TYR A 276 -3.93 2.22 16.01
CA TYR A 276 -4.04 3.67 16.21
C TYR A 276 -3.14 4.20 17.33
N THR A 277 -3.03 3.47 18.44
CA THR A 277 -2.17 3.85 19.58
C THR A 277 -0.68 3.75 19.20
N LEU A 278 -0.30 2.67 18.53
CA LEU A 278 1.07 2.38 18.14
C LEU A 278 1.59 3.37 17.09
N THR A 279 0.73 3.76 16.14
CA THR A 279 1.00 4.79 15.13
C THR A 279 0.81 6.21 15.65
N LYS A 280 0.51 6.37 16.95
CA LYS A 280 0.27 7.68 17.61
C LYS A 280 -0.79 8.53 16.91
N GLY A 281 -1.76 7.88 16.27
CA GLY A 281 -2.82 8.52 15.52
C GLY A 281 -2.45 8.98 14.11
N GLU A 282 -1.25 8.67 13.61
CA GLU A 282 -0.87 8.97 12.22
C GLU A 282 -1.57 8.07 11.20
N GLN A 283 -2.03 6.89 11.62
CA GLN A 283 -2.76 5.95 10.77
C GLN A 283 -3.88 5.25 11.53
N TYR A 284 -4.87 4.78 10.79
CA TYR A 284 -6.05 4.08 11.28
C TYR A 284 -6.18 2.73 10.59
N ALA A 285 -6.90 1.82 11.25
CA ALA A 285 -7.34 0.58 10.63
C ALA A 285 -8.85 0.43 10.80
N TRP A 286 -9.49 -0.20 9.82
CA TRP A 286 -10.94 -0.37 9.79
C TRP A 286 -11.30 -1.82 9.53
N THR A 287 -12.24 -2.35 10.31
CA THR A 287 -12.99 -3.54 9.91
C THR A 287 -13.90 -3.18 8.75
N ILE A 288 -13.53 -3.62 7.54
CA ILE A 288 -14.23 -3.28 6.29
C ILE A 288 -15.19 -4.37 5.82
N GLY A 289 -15.13 -5.55 6.42
CA GLY A 289 -15.89 -6.70 5.94
C GLY A 289 -15.59 -7.97 6.72
N TYR A 290 -15.97 -9.10 6.14
CA TYR A 290 -15.81 -10.41 6.76
C TYR A 290 -15.61 -11.50 5.70
N VAL A 291 -15.12 -12.65 6.15
CA VAL A 291 -14.96 -13.86 5.36
C VAL A 291 -16.08 -14.82 5.72
N LYS A 292 -16.69 -15.46 4.72
CA LYS A 292 -17.67 -16.53 4.93
C LYS A 292 -17.41 -17.74 4.04
N GLN A 293 -17.87 -18.91 4.46
CA GLN A 293 -17.88 -20.11 3.62
C GLN A 293 -18.72 -19.90 2.36
N ALA A 294 -18.23 -20.37 1.21
CA ALA A 294 -18.93 -20.28 -0.07
C ALA A 294 -18.56 -21.43 -1.02
N ASP A 295 -19.28 -21.54 -2.13
CA ASP A 295 -18.99 -22.55 -3.17
C ASP A 295 -17.77 -22.17 -4.03
N LYS A 296 -17.46 -20.87 -4.11
CA LYS A 296 -16.37 -20.30 -4.90
C LYS A 296 -15.43 -19.51 -4.01
N ARG A 297 -14.17 -19.44 -4.44
CA ARG A 297 -13.18 -18.52 -3.90
C ARG A 297 -13.27 -17.20 -4.65
N GLU A 298 -13.88 -16.20 -4.03
CA GLU A 298 -14.11 -14.91 -4.67
C GLU A 298 -14.23 -13.79 -3.65
N VAL A 299 -14.18 -12.56 -4.14
CA VAL A 299 -14.50 -11.36 -3.36
C VAL A 299 -15.76 -10.75 -3.93
N ILE A 300 -16.62 -10.23 -3.06
CA ILE A 300 -17.77 -9.41 -3.43
C ILE A 300 -17.74 -8.09 -2.66
N LEU A 301 -18.16 -7.04 -3.34
CA LEU A 301 -18.47 -5.75 -2.72
C LEU A 301 -19.97 -5.71 -2.47
N ALA A 302 -20.40 -5.26 -1.29
CA ALA A 302 -21.80 -5.01 -1.00
C ALA A 302 -22.40 -4.04 -2.03
N GLU A 303 -23.67 -4.20 -2.40
CA GLU A 303 -24.33 -3.35 -3.40
C GLU A 303 -24.29 -1.86 -3.05
N GLN A 304 -24.33 -1.55 -1.74
CA GLN A 304 -24.19 -0.20 -1.19
C GLN A 304 -23.16 -0.25 -0.06
N PRO A 305 -21.86 -0.15 -0.37
CA PRO A 305 -20.85 -0.14 0.67
C PRO A 305 -20.90 1.17 1.46
N ASP A 306 -20.61 1.09 2.75
CA ASP A 306 -20.48 2.26 3.62
C ASP A 306 -19.17 3.00 3.31
N TYR A 307 -19.25 4.28 2.95
CA TYR A 307 -18.08 5.09 2.66
C TYR A 307 -17.67 5.84 3.94
N ILE A 308 -16.50 5.51 4.46
CA ILE A 308 -15.95 6.17 5.65
C ILE A 308 -14.98 7.23 5.17
N GLU A 309 -15.31 8.51 5.34
CA GLU A 309 -14.35 9.58 5.06
C GLU A 309 -13.25 9.64 6.12
N VAL A 310 -12.00 9.75 5.67
CA VAL A 310 -10.80 9.69 6.51
C VAL A 310 -9.96 10.94 6.36
N GLU A 311 -9.56 11.51 7.49
CA GLU A 311 -8.53 12.55 7.60
C GLU A 311 -7.27 11.99 8.27
N LEU A 312 -6.09 12.35 7.75
CA LEU A 312 -4.75 11.92 8.22
C LEU A 312 -3.85 13.12 8.56
#